data_AF-A0ABD7QG51-F1
#
_entry.id   AF-A0ABD7QG51-F1
#
_cell.length_a   1.000
_cell.length_b   1.000
_cell.length_c   1.000
_cell.angle_alpha   90.00
_cell.angle_beta   90.00
_cell.angle_gamma   90.00
#
_symmetry.space_group_name_H-M   'P 1'
#
loop_
_entity.id
_entity.type
_entity.pdbx_description
1 polymer ?
#
loop_
_entity_poly.entity_id
_entity_poly.type
_entity_poly.pdbx_seq_one_letter_code
_entity_poly.pdbx_strand_id
1 'polypeptide(L)'
;MDKQRGFTLIELMVVIGIIAILSAIGIPAYQNYLRKAALTDVLQTFIPYRTAVELCALEHGGLASCDGGSNGIPAPATTRYVSALTVAQGVVTLSGQESLNGLRVTMTPGWDSANGITGWQRECDIASGGALKQACEDVFRFN
;
A
#
# COMPACT_ATOMS: atom_id res chain seq x y z
N MET A 1 49.50 18.29 -32.08
CA MET A 1 48.82 16.97 -32.10
C MET A 1 48.69 16.51 -30.65
N ASP A 2 47.55 16.79 -30.03
CA ASP A 2 47.25 16.29 -28.69
C ASP A 2 47.18 14.76 -28.73
N LYS A 3 48.02 14.11 -27.92
CA LYS A 3 47.94 12.67 -27.69
C LYS A 3 46.66 12.41 -26.91
N GLN A 4 45.61 11.94 -27.60
CA GLN A 4 44.44 11.37 -26.93
C GLN A 4 44.90 10.20 -26.04
N ARG A 5 44.89 10.43 -24.72
CA ARG A 5 45.09 9.36 -23.73
C ARG A 5 43.77 8.59 -23.66
N GLY A 6 43.75 7.40 -24.23
CA GLY A 6 42.62 6.48 -24.12
C GLY A 6 42.46 5.95 -22.69
N PHE A 7 41.24 5.63 -22.31
CA PHE A 7 40.90 4.96 -21.05
C PHE A 7 41.51 3.55 -21.02
N THR A 8 42.07 3.12 -19.91
CA THR A 8 42.61 1.76 -19.79
C THR A 8 41.50 0.76 -19.47
N LEU A 9 41.63 -0.47 -19.97
CA LEU A 9 40.68 -1.55 -19.68
C LEU A 9 40.63 -1.87 -18.17
N ILE A 10 41.76 -1.68 -17.48
CA ILE A 10 41.84 -1.88 -16.03
C ILE A 10 41.09 -0.79 -15.24
N GLU A 11 41.13 0.48 -15.65
CA GLU A 11 40.32 1.53 -15.04
C GLU A 11 38.83 1.23 -15.18
N LEU A 12 38.41 0.74 -16.35
CA LEU A 12 37.02 0.38 -16.59
C LEU A 12 36.58 -0.81 -15.74
N MET A 13 37.43 -1.82 -15.54
CA MET A 13 37.14 -2.97 -14.66
C MET A 13 37.00 -2.56 -13.18
N VAL A 14 37.83 -1.65 -12.68
CA VAL A 14 37.72 -1.15 -11.30
C VAL A 14 36.41 -0.38 -11.10
N VAL A 15 36.03 0.46 -12.07
CA VAL A 15 34.76 1.21 -12.01
C VAL A 15 33.56 0.27 -11.99
N ILE A 16 33.54 -0.76 -12.84
CA ILE A 16 32.47 -1.77 -12.83
C ILE A 16 32.42 -2.50 -11.48
N GLY A 17 33.57 -2.83 -10.89
CA GLY A 17 33.64 -3.45 -9.57
C GLY A 17 32.99 -2.59 -8.48
N ILE A 18 33.26 -1.29 -8.47
CA ILE A 18 32.66 -0.35 -7.50
C ILE A 18 31.14 -0.24 -7.73
N ILE A 19 30.70 -0.10 -8.98
CA ILE A 19 29.27 -0.01 -9.32
C ILE A 19 28.54 -1.29 -8.88
N ALA A 20 29.13 -2.47 -9.10
CA ALA A 20 28.52 -3.74 -8.72
C ALA A 20 28.25 -3.82 -7.19
N ILE A 21 29.21 -3.40 -6.37
CA ILE A 21 29.06 -3.38 -4.90
C ILE A 21 27.97 -2.39 -4.48
N LEU A 22 27.97 -1.17 -5.03
CA LEU A 22 26.98 -0.15 -4.70
C LEU A 22 25.57 -0.56 -5.14
N SER A 23 25.41 -1.13 -6.33
CA SER A 23 24.12 -1.58 -6.85
C SER A 23 23.52 -2.74 -6.05
N ALA A 24 24.35 -3.67 -5.55
CA ALA A 24 23.89 -4.79 -4.74
C ALA A 24 23.16 -4.35 -3.45
N ILE A 25 23.58 -3.22 -2.86
CA ILE A 25 22.95 -2.66 -1.66
C ILE A 25 21.86 -1.63 -2.04
N GLY A 26 22.12 -0.81 -3.06
CA GLY A 26 21.25 0.30 -3.45
C GLY A 26 19.92 -0.13 -4.09
N ILE A 27 19.95 -1.14 -4.96
CA ILE A 27 18.74 -1.64 -5.65
C ILE A 27 17.69 -2.17 -4.66
N PRO A 28 18.00 -3.10 -3.74
CA PRO A 28 17.00 -3.61 -2.81
C PRO A 28 16.46 -2.51 -1.87
N ALA A 29 17.30 -1.58 -1.43
CA ALA A 29 16.87 -0.45 -0.62
C ALA A 29 15.90 0.47 -1.38
N TYR A 30 16.20 0.80 -2.64
CA TYR A 30 15.34 1.63 -3.49
C TYR A 30 14.00 0.94 -3.80
N GLN A 31 14.01 -0.37 -4.08
CA GLN A 31 12.79 -1.16 -4.27
C GLN A 31 11.90 -1.16 -3.01
N ASN A 32 12.50 -1.27 -1.82
CA ASN A 32 11.77 -1.19 -0.56
C ASN A 32 11.16 0.20 -0.34
N TYR A 33 11.89 1.27 -0.69
CA TYR A 33 11.35 2.64 -0.64
C TYR A 33 10.15 2.82 -1.57
N LEU A 34 10.24 2.36 -2.82
CA LEU A 34 9.13 2.42 -3.78
C LEU A 34 7.92 1.60 -3.32
N ARG A 35 8.13 0.43 -2.71
CA ARG A 35 7.05 -0.37 -2.11
C ARG A 35 6.36 0.37 -0.96
N LYS A 36 7.13 1.01 -0.06
CA LYS A 36 6.56 1.84 1.02
C LYS A 36 5.75 3.01 0.46
N ALA A 37 6.25 3.68 -0.57
CA ALA A 37 5.51 4.76 -1.24
C ALA A 37 4.20 4.25 -1.87
N ALA A 38 4.24 3.08 -2.52
CA ALA A 38 3.05 2.44 -3.07
C ALA A 38 2.02 2.07 -1.97
N LEU A 39 2.47 1.55 -0.83
CA LEU A 39 1.58 1.27 0.31
C LEU A 39 0.93 2.55 0.87
N THR A 40 1.68 3.66 0.91
CA THR A 40 1.12 4.95 1.31
C THR A 40 0.04 5.42 0.34
N ASP A 41 0.19 5.19 -0.97
CA ASP A 41 -0.84 5.51 -1.97
C ASP A 41 -2.10 4.65 -1.79
N VAL A 42 -1.94 3.35 -1.51
CA VAL A 42 -3.07 2.47 -1.13
C VAL A 42 -3.77 3.00 0.13
N LEU A 43 -3.01 3.45 1.13
CA LEU A 43 -3.55 4.08 2.34
C LEU A 43 -4.32 5.37 2.02
N GLN A 44 -3.81 6.24 1.15
CA GLN A 44 -4.52 7.45 0.72
C GLN A 44 -5.83 7.10 -0.01
N THR A 45 -5.84 6.02 -0.78
CA THR A 45 -7.05 5.52 -1.46
C THR A 45 -8.12 5.09 -0.46
N PHE A 46 -7.74 4.58 0.72
CA PHE A 46 -8.67 4.14 1.77
C PHE A 46 -9.34 5.29 2.54
N ILE A 47 -8.64 6.41 2.78
CA ILE A 47 -9.14 7.54 3.60
C ILE A 47 -10.57 8.00 3.26
N PRO A 48 -10.94 8.26 1.99
CA PRO A 48 -12.30 8.71 1.69
C PRO A 48 -13.37 7.66 2.01
N TYR A 49 -13.06 6.36 1.84
CA TYR A 49 -13.98 5.29 2.19
C TYR A 49 -14.14 5.17 3.70
N ARG A 50 -13.06 5.34 4.47
CA ARG A 50 -13.12 5.37 5.93
C ARG A 50 -14.14 6.40 6.41
N THR A 51 -13.98 7.65 5.98
CA THR A 51 -14.87 8.74 6.39
C THR A 51 -16.32 8.48 5.96
N ALA A 52 -16.53 7.99 4.73
CA ALA A 52 -17.88 7.72 4.23
C ALA A 52 -18.55 6.55 4.96
N VAL A 53 -17.80 5.50 5.32
CA VAL A 53 -18.30 4.38 6.11
C VAL A 53 -18.64 4.82 7.53
N GLU A 54 -17.79 5.65 8.16
CA GLU A 54 -18.05 6.20 9.49
C GLU A 54 -19.35 7.04 9.49
N LEU A 55 -19.56 7.88 8.47
CA LEU A 55 -20.80 8.66 8.31
C LEU A 55 -22.03 7.77 8.07
N CYS A 56 -21.93 6.81 7.15
CA CYS A 56 -23.02 5.86 6.87
C CYS A 56 -23.44 5.10 8.14
N ALA A 57 -22.46 4.62 8.92
CA ALA A 57 -22.71 3.89 10.14
C ALA A 57 -23.43 4.76 11.19
N LEU A 58 -23.02 6.02 11.33
CA LEU A 58 -23.64 6.97 12.25
C LEU A 58 -25.09 7.32 11.85
N GLU A 59 -25.36 7.51 10.56
CA GLU A 59 -26.70 7.84 10.07
C GLU A 59 -27.67 6.66 10.17
N HIS A 60 -27.18 5.44 9.92
CA HIS A 60 -28.03 4.25 9.79
C HIS A 60 -27.99 3.35 11.04
N GLY A 61 -27.21 3.71 12.06
CA GLY A 61 -27.09 2.97 13.32
C GLY A 61 -26.38 1.62 13.19
N GLY A 62 -25.61 1.41 12.12
CA GLY A 62 -24.89 0.16 11.88
C GLY A 62 -24.23 0.08 10.50
N LEU A 63 -23.43 -0.96 10.32
CA LEU A 63 -22.62 -1.16 9.11
C LEU A 63 -23.32 -1.93 7.98
N ALA A 64 -24.45 -2.58 8.27
CA ALA A 64 -25.09 -3.54 7.35
C ALA A 64 -25.51 -2.93 6.01
N SER A 65 -25.79 -1.62 5.96
CA SER A 65 -26.17 -0.89 4.75
C SER A 65 -25.01 -0.10 4.12
N CYS A 66 -23.80 -0.21 4.65
CA CYS A 66 -22.65 0.59 4.26
C CYS A 66 -21.83 -0.08 3.16
N ASP A 67 -22.47 -0.32 2.01
CA ASP A 67 -21.84 -0.87 0.82
C ASP A 67 -21.29 0.21 -0.11
N GLY A 68 -20.25 -0.12 -0.87
CA GLY A 68 -19.65 0.78 -1.85
C GLY A 68 -20.65 1.21 -2.93
N GLY A 69 -20.71 2.50 -3.21
CA GLY A 69 -21.67 3.08 -4.15
C GLY A 69 -23.07 3.32 -3.57
N SER A 70 -23.27 3.12 -2.27
CA SER A 70 -24.54 3.35 -1.57
C SER A 70 -24.34 4.29 -0.38
N ASN A 71 -25.42 4.94 0.08
CA ASN A 71 -25.47 5.72 1.33
C ASN A 71 -24.29 6.70 1.50
N GLY A 72 -23.93 7.41 0.43
CA GLY A 72 -22.84 8.39 0.42
C GLY A 72 -21.43 7.81 0.29
N ILE A 73 -21.28 6.49 0.25
CA ILE A 73 -20.00 5.81 0.01
C ILE A 73 -19.70 5.83 -1.49
N PRO A 74 -18.52 6.33 -1.91
CA PRO A 74 -18.12 6.30 -3.31
C PRO A 74 -18.16 4.89 -3.90
N ALA A 75 -18.44 4.80 -5.20
CA ALA A 75 -18.29 3.53 -5.91
C ALA A 75 -16.80 3.11 -5.89
N PRO A 76 -16.48 1.84 -5.59
CA PRO A 76 -15.11 1.35 -5.59
C PRO A 76 -14.38 1.63 -6.91
N ALA A 77 -13.18 2.20 -6.80
CA ALA A 77 -12.33 2.51 -7.95
C ALA A 77 -10.91 1.99 -7.72
N THR A 78 -10.29 1.51 -8.80
CA THR A 78 -8.91 1.03 -8.82
C THR A 78 -7.93 2.17 -9.06
N THR A 79 -6.70 2.00 -8.59
CA THR A 79 -5.59 2.92 -8.83
C THR A 79 -4.40 2.16 -9.44
N ARG A 80 -3.27 2.83 -9.65
CA ARG A 80 -2.06 2.18 -10.18
C ARG A 80 -1.60 1.00 -9.31
N TYR A 81 -1.74 1.10 -7.99
CA TYR A 81 -1.27 0.08 -7.05
C TYR A 81 -2.40 -0.77 -6.43
N VAL A 82 -3.66 -0.51 -6.80
CA VAL A 82 -4.85 -1.24 -6.34
C VAL A 82 -5.53 -1.88 -7.54
N SER A 83 -5.43 -3.21 -7.67
CA SER A 83 -6.08 -4.00 -8.73
C SER A 83 -7.58 -4.19 -8.50
N ALA A 84 -8.02 -4.23 -7.25
CA ALA A 84 -9.42 -4.34 -6.89
C ALA A 84 -9.69 -3.64 -5.55
N LEU A 85 -10.86 -3.00 -5.45
CA LEU A 85 -11.38 -2.40 -4.24
C LEU A 85 -12.82 -2.87 -4.06
N THR A 86 -13.19 -3.29 -2.86
CA THR A 86 -14.57 -3.59 -2.50
C THR A 86 -14.91 -2.97 -1.16
N VAL A 87 -16.12 -2.46 -1.02
CA VAL A 87 -16.68 -2.04 0.28
C VAL A 87 -17.97 -2.81 0.47
N ALA A 88 -18.01 -3.66 1.49
CA ALA A 88 -19.15 -4.48 1.81
C ALA A 88 -19.41 -4.41 3.31
N GLN A 89 -20.61 -3.98 3.70
CA GLN A 89 -21.00 -3.78 5.10
C GLN A 89 -19.93 -2.99 5.91
N GLY A 90 -19.41 -1.92 5.31
CA GLY A 90 -18.36 -1.09 5.88
C GLY A 90 -16.94 -1.66 5.83
N VAL A 91 -16.77 -2.96 5.53
CA VAL A 91 -15.44 -3.58 5.38
C VAL A 91 -14.85 -3.19 4.03
N VAL A 92 -13.70 -2.51 4.07
CA VAL A 92 -12.97 -2.09 2.85
C VAL A 92 -11.85 -3.08 2.58
N THR A 93 -11.90 -3.75 1.43
CA THR A 93 -10.86 -4.69 1.00
C THR A 93 -10.17 -4.17 -0.26
N LEU A 94 -8.84 -4.12 -0.22
CA LEU A 94 -7.97 -3.65 -1.28
C LEU A 94 -7.04 -4.78 -1.72
N SER A 95 -6.95 -5.02 -3.02
CA SER A 95 -5.98 -5.95 -3.60
C SER A 95 -4.87 -5.15 -4.29
N GLY A 96 -3.62 -5.44 -3.95
CA GLY A 96 -2.44 -4.79 -4.50
C GLY A 96 -2.13 -5.22 -5.94
N GLN A 97 -1.41 -4.37 -6.67
CA GLN A 97 -0.89 -4.60 -8.03
C GLN A 97 0.56 -4.08 -8.13
N GLU A 98 1.23 -4.34 -9.24
CA GLU A 98 2.62 -3.91 -9.50
C GLU A 98 3.59 -4.44 -8.41
N SER A 99 4.26 -3.53 -7.71
CA SER A 99 5.20 -3.85 -6.63
C SER A 99 4.51 -4.42 -5.37
N LEU A 100 3.17 -4.36 -5.30
CA LEU A 100 2.33 -4.87 -4.22
C LEU A 100 1.51 -6.11 -4.64
N ASN A 101 1.82 -6.72 -5.78
CA ASN A 101 1.05 -7.87 -6.28
C ASN A 101 0.97 -9.00 -5.22
N GLY A 102 -0.23 -9.54 -5.04
CA GLY A 102 -0.53 -10.59 -4.06
C GLY A 102 -0.76 -10.10 -2.63
N LEU A 103 -0.61 -8.79 -2.36
CA LEU A 103 -1.01 -8.19 -1.09
C LEU A 103 -2.53 -7.96 -1.07
N ARG A 104 -3.19 -8.36 0.01
CA ARG A 104 -4.57 -7.99 0.32
C ARG A 104 -4.58 -7.21 1.63
N VAL A 105 -5.24 -6.05 1.61
CA VAL A 105 -5.40 -5.21 2.79
C VAL A 105 -6.89 -5.12 3.11
N THR A 106 -7.27 -5.62 4.28
CA THR A 106 -8.65 -5.57 4.78
C THR A 106 -8.73 -4.59 5.93
N MET A 107 -9.65 -3.65 5.84
CA MET A 107 -9.94 -2.63 6.86
C MET A 107 -11.37 -2.85 7.36
N THR A 108 -11.48 -3.28 8.61
CA THR A 108 -12.75 -3.64 9.24
C THR A 108 -13.09 -2.62 10.32
N PRO A 109 -14.18 -1.85 10.20
CA PRO A 109 -14.61 -0.94 11.25
C PRO A 109 -15.17 -1.72 12.44
N GLY A 110 -14.79 -1.32 13.65
CA GLY A 110 -15.45 -1.73 14.89
C GLY A 110 -16.68 -0.87 15.10
N TRP A 111 -17.86 -1.47 15.20
CA TRP A 111 -19.11 -0.78 15.51
C TRP A 111 -19.70 -1.30 16.81
N ASP A 112 -20.08 -0.38 17.68
CA ASP A 112 -20.83 -0.63 18.90
C ASP A 112 -22.10 0.22 18.89
N SER A 113 -23.26 -0.38 19.15
CA SER A 113 -24.55 0.31 19.05
C SER A 113 -24.74 1.43 20.08
N ALA A 114 -23.96 1.45 21.17
CA ALA A 114 -24.03 2.50 22.19
C ALA A 114 -22.96 3.58 21.97
N ASN A 115 -21.79 3.20 21.47
CA ASN A 115 -20.60 4.06 21.38
C ASN A 115 -20.23 4.47 19.95
N GLY A 116 -20.91 3.93 18.92
CA GLY A 116 -20.62 4.17 17.51
C GLY A 116 -19.36 3.45 17.04
N ILE A 117 -18.52 4.13 16.26
CA ILE A 117 -17.27 3.56 15.73
C ILE A 117 -16.22 3.48 16.85
N THR A 118 -15.74 2.27 17.15
CA THR A 118 -14.77 2.01 18.23
C THR A 118 -13.32 1.91 17.73
N GLY A 119 -13.12 1.93 16.42
CA GLY A 119 -11.81 1.86 15.78
C GLY A 119 -11.84 1.10 14.46
N TRP A 120 -10.68 0.86 13.87
CA TRP A 120 -10.53 0.10 12.64
C TRP A 120 -9.49 -1.00 12.83
N GLN A 121 -9.92 -2.24 12.65
CA GLN A 121 -9.03 -3.40 12.56
C GLN A 121 -8.48 -3.49 11.14
N ARG A 122 -7.23 -3.93 11.05
CA ARG A 122 -6.46 -3.93 9.81
C ARG A 122 -5.80 -5.28 9.67
N GLU A 123 -5.90 -5.86 8.48
CA GLU A 123 -5.29 -7.14 8.17
C GLU A 123 -4.53 -7.01 6.85
N CYS A 124 -3.23 -7.28 6.90
CA CYS A 124 -2.36 -7.34 5.73
C CYS A 124 -2.07 -8.82 5.44
N ASP A 125 -2.70 -9.36 4.41
CA ASP A 125 -2.52 -10.74 3.97
C ASP A 125 -1.67 -10.82 2.71
N ILE A 126 -0.75 -11.78 2.70
CA ILE A 126 0.07 -12.09 1.52
C ILE A 126 0.47 -13.56 1.53
N ALA A 127 0.38 -14.22 0.38
CA ALA A 127 0.61 -15.65 0.25
C ALA A 127 2.08 -16.08 0.43
N SER A 128 3.07 -15.19 0.20
CA SER A 128 4.48 -15.61 0.14
C SER A 128 5.53 -14.53 0.48
N GLY A 129 5.15 -13.35 0.97
CA GLY A 129 6.07 -12.22 1.14
C GLY A 129 6.13 -11.62 2.55
N GLY A 130 6.91 -12.21 3.46
CA GLY A 130 7.06 -11.71 4.84
C GLY A 130 7.53 -10.25 4.94
N ALA A 131 8.48 -9.82 4.09
CA ALA A 131 8.96 -8.43 4.07
C ALA A 131 7.89 -7.42 3.60
N LEU A 132 7.03 -7.83 2.67
CA LEU A 132 5.94 -6.98 2.19
C LEU A 132 4.80 -6.91 3.21
N LYS A 133 4.53 -8.02 3.92
CA LYS A 133 3.62 -8.03 5.07
C LYS A 133 4.07 -7.05 6.15
N GLN A 134 5.34 -7.12 6.57
CA GLN A 134 5.92 -6.20 7.55
C GLN A 134 5.86 -4.75 7.08
N ALA A 135 6.17 -4.48 5.81
CA ALA A 135 6.06 -3.13 5.26
C ALA A 135 4.62 -2.60 5.27
N CYS A 136 3.63 -3.46 4.97
CA CYS A 136 2.22 -3.12 5.08
C CYS A 136 1.85 -2.80 6.53
N GLU A 137 2.19 -3.69 7.46
CA GLU A 137 1.94 -3.49 8.90
C GLU A 137 2.58 -2.21 9.43
N ASP A 138 3.76 -1.83 8.95
CA ASP A 138 4.45 -0.59 9.32
C ASP A 138 3.78 0.68 8.78
N VAL A 139 3.31 0.66 7.53
CA VAL A 139 2.67 1.83 6.89
C VAL A 139 1.26 2.07 7.44
N PHE A 140 0.53 1.00 7.71
CA PHE A 140 -0.86 1.07 8.17
C PHE A 140 -1.01 1.21 9.69
N ARG A 141 0.04 1.57 10.44
CA ARG A 141 -0.05 1.84 11.89
C ARG A 141 -0.80 3.15 12.16
N PHE A 142 -2.13 3.10 12.31
CA PHE A 142 -2.84 4.12 13.09
C PHE A 142 -2.64 3.77 14.57
N ASN A 143 -2.00 4.69 15.32
CA ASN A 143 -2.17 4.78 16.77
C ASN A 143 -3.64 5.09 17.08
#